data_AF-A0A1I6M5E7-F1
#
_entry.id   AF-A0A1I6M5E7-F1
#
_cell.length_a   1.000
_cell.length_b   1.000
_cell.length_c   1.000
_cell.angle_alpha   90.00
_cell.angle_beta   90.00
_cell.angle_gamma   90.00
#
_symmetry.space_group_name_H-M   'P 1'
#
loop_
_entity.id
_entity.type
_entity.pdbx_description
1 polymer ?
#
loop_
_entity_poly.entity_id
_entity_poly.type
_entity_poly.pdbx_seq_one_letter_code
_entity_poly.pdbx_strand_id
1 'polypeptide(L)'
;MNCKTFQNELPELLLNPAAPSNAAAMAHMITCPPCEEEYTSLASTISAMDSWTAPEVSPYFDQKMAVLLREEQAEPKLGFFARLRDHLLFNTGRQFRPAVAGALALVLILGGGSYSSMMKMNQVSTPQVSATVEDLQILDKNATTIQQMDQFLQDDDSSDDKAPS
;
A
#
# COMPACT_ATOMS: atom_id res chain seq x y z
N MET A 1 23.96 -6.35 -9.14
CA MET A 1 22.73 -6.67 -8.37
C MET A 1 22.75 -8.15 -8.01
N ASN A 2 21.86 -8.61 -7.12
CA ASN A 2 21.76 -10.03 -6.76
C ASN A 2 20.50 -10.68 -7.38
N CYS A 3 20.43 -12.01 -7.37
CA CYS A 3 19.32 -12.75 -7.98
C CYS A 3 17.96 -12.39 -7.36
N LYS A 4 17.91 -12.09 -6.06
CA LYS A 4 16.67 -11.69 -5.37
C LYS A 4 16.16 -10.32 -5.86
N THR A 5 17.07 -9.38 -6.05
CA THR A 5 16.74 -8.07 -6.63
C THR A 5 16.33 -8.19 -8.09
N PHE A 6 16.91 -9.12 -8.86
CA PHE A 6 16.48 -9.40 -10.23
C PHE A 6 15.03 -9.84 -10.31
N GLN A 7 14.62 -10.78 -9.45
CA GLN A 7 13.27 -11.33 -9.46
C GLN A 7 12.19 -10.24 -9.29
N ASN A 8 12.49 -9.17 -8.54
CA ASN A 8 11.57 -8.05 -8.37
C ASN A 8 11.47 -7.16 -9.62
N GLU A 9 12.57 -7.01 -10.37
CA GLU A 9 12.65 -6.20 -11.59
C GLU A 9 12.28 -6.97 -12.86
N LEU A 10 12.12 -8.29 -12.75
CA LEU A 10 11.85 -9.21 -13.86
C LEU A 10 10.54 -8.86 -14.61
N PRO A 11 9.41 -8.54 -13.95
CA PRO A 11 8.18 -8.14 -14.65
C PRO A 11 8.36 -6.85 -15.48
N GLU A 12 9.02 -5.84 -14.92
CA GLU A 12 9.29 -4.57 -15.63
C GLU A 12 10.26 -4.77 -16.79
N LEU A 13 11.26 -5.63 -16.63
CA LEU A 13 12.17 -6.02 -17.71
C LEU A 13 11.44 -6.71 -18.85
N LEU A 14 10.45 -7.55 -18.54
CA LEU A 14 9.70 -8.28 -19.54
C LEU A 14 8.68 -7.40 -20.28
N LEU A 15 7.95 -6.54 -19.56
CA LEU A 15 6.93 -5.67 -20.13
C LEU A 15 7.53 -4.47 -20.86
N ASN A 16 8.70 -3.98 -20.43
CA ASN A 16 9.36 -2.81 -21.01
C ASN A 16 10.89 -2.98 -21.10
N PRO A 17 11.39 -3.86 -21.98
CA PRO A 17 12.82 -4.17 -22.06
C PRO A 17 13.70 -2.96 -22.44
N ALA A 18 13.12 -1.93 -23.08
CA ALA A 18 13.84 -0.72 -23.50
C ALA A 18 13.97 0.35 -22.40
N ALA A 19 13.35 0.16 -21.24
CA ALA A 19 13.42 1.15 -20.17
C ALA A 19 14.86 1.28 -19.61
N PRO A 20 15.36 2.51 -19.37
CA PRO A 20 16.71 2.71 -18.83
C PRO A 20 16.87 2.14 -17.40
N SER A 21 15.78 1.99 -16.64
CA SER A 21 15.76 1.31 -15.34
C SER A 21 16.22 -0.15 -15.43
N ASN A 22 16.04 -0.78 -16.59
CA ASN A 22 16.26 -2.21 -16.77
C ASN A 22 17.69 -2.57 -17.18
N ALA A 23 18.57 -1.57 -17.38
CA ALA A 23 19.95 -1.79 -17.79
C ALA A 23 20.75 -2.66 -16.80
N ALA A 24 20.54 -2.45 -15.49
CA ALA A 24 21.18 -3.27 -14.46
C ALA A 24 20.65 -4.71 -14.47
N ALA A 25 19.36 -4.89 -14.73
CA ALA A 25 18.71 -6.21 -14.81
C ALA A 25 19.21 -7.01 -16.03
N MET A 26 19.30 -6.37 -17.20
CA MET A 26 19.87 -6.98 -18.40
C MET A 26 21.34 -7.37 -18.23
N ALA A 27 22.15 -6.49 -17.61
CA ALA A 27 23.56 -6.79 -17.36
C ALA A 27 23.73 -8.02 -16.44
N HIS A 28 22.88 -8.18 -15.44
CA HIS A 28 22.94 -9.35 -14.56
C HIS A 28 22.51 -10.63 -15.27
N MET A 29 21.43 -10.58 -16.07
CA MET A 29 20.93 -11.72 -16.84
C MET A 29 22.04 -12.35 -17.70
N ILE A 30 22.83 -11.52 -18.41
CA ILE A 30 23.96 -11.98 -19.24
C ILE A 30 25.04 -12.69 -18.41
N THR A 31 25.20 -12.32 -17.14
CA THR A 31 26.24 -12.88 -16.25
C THR A 31 25.76 -14.06 -15.38
N CYS A 32 24.44 -14.32 -15.35
CA CYS A 32 23.81 -15.24 -14.41
C CYS A 32 22.87 -16.21 -15.15
N PRO A 33 23.37 -17.39 -15.58
CA PRO A 33 22.59 -18.39 -16.30
C PRO A 33 21.25 -18.78 -15.64
N PRO A 34 21.13 -18.97 -14.31
CA PRO A 34 19.85 -19.33 -13.72
C PRO A 34 18.82 -18.18 -13.84
N CYS A 35 19.25 -16.93 -13.81
CA CYS A 35 18.34 -15.79 -13.99
C CYS A 35 17.89 -15.62 -15.45
N GLU A 36 18.75 -15.98 -16.41
CA GLU A 36 18.39 -16.05 -17.83
C GLU A 36 17.33 -17.12 -18.09
N GLU A 37 17.49 -18.32 -17.52
CA GLU A 37 16.53 -19.41 -17.65
C GLU A 37 15.14 -18.99 -17.12
N GLU A 38 15.07 -18.41 -15.93
CA GLU A 38 13.83 -17.87 -15.35
C GLU A 38 13.20 -16.77 -16.21
N TYR A 39 14.00 -15.89 -16.80
CA TYR A 39 13.48 -14.87 -17.72
C TYR A 39 12.89 -15.49 -18.99
N THR A 40 13.59 -16.46 -19.59
CA THR A 40 13.13 -17.13 -20.82
C THR A 40 11.86 -17.95 -20.59
N SER A 41 11.73 -18.60 -19.43
CA SER A 41 10.52 -19.36 -19.07
C SER A 41 9.31 -18.43 -18.96
N LEU A 42 9.47 -17.26 -18.31
CA LEU A 42 8.39 -16.28 -18.21
C LEU A 42 8.07 -15.63 -19.57
N ALA A 43 9.08 -15.29 -20.35
CA ALA A 43 8.91 -14.75 -21.71
C ALA A 43 8.15 -15.73 -22.61
N SER A 44 8.44 -17.02 -22.51
CA SER A 44 7.71 -18.06 -23.25
C SER A 44 6.23 -18.15 -22.84
N THR A 45 5.95 -17.99 -21.53
CA THR A 45 4.59 -18.04 -20.99
C THR A 45 3.77 -16.86 -21.52
N ILE A 46 4.36 -15.66 -21.54
CA ILE A 46 3.68 -14.46 -22.02
C ILE A 46 3.51 -14.52 -23.54
N SER A 47 4.49 -15.02 -24.27
CA SER A 47 4.34 -15.30 -25.71
C SER A 47 3.23 -16.32 -26.00
N ALA A 48 3.02 -17.32 -25.14
CA ALA A 48 1.91 -18.24 -25.26
C ALA A 48 0.56 -17.56 -24.98
N MET A 49 0.51 -16.64 -24.02
CA MET A 49 -0.69 -15.83 -23.77
C MET A 49 -1.01 -14.89 -24.94
N ASP A 50 0.00 -14.32 -25.61
CA ASP A 50 -0.20 -13.49 -26.80
C ASP A 50 -0.79 -14.28 -27.98
N SER A 51 -0.55 -15.59 -28.03
CA SER A 51 -1.13 -16.49 -29.02
C SER A 51 -2.59 -16.85 -28.75
N TRP A 52 -3.13 -16.47 -27.58
CA TRP A 52 -4.51 -16.76 -27.21
C TRP A 52 -5.46 -15.96 -28.11
N THR A 53 -6.21 -16.67 -28.95
CA THR A 53 -7.32 -16.08 -29.71
C THR A 53 -8.57 -16.01 -28.84
N ALA A 54 -9.16 -14.82 -28.70
CA ALA A 54 -10.41 -14.67 -27.97
C ALA A 54 -11.52 -15.51 -28.63
N PRO A 55 -12.31 -16.28 -27.86
CA PRO A 55 -13.47 -16.96 -28.40
C PRO A 55 -14.50 -15.95 -28.91
N GLU A 56 -15.36 -16.38 -29.84
CA GLU A 56 -16.48 -15.55 -30.29
C GLU A 56 -17.34 -15.14 -29.08
N VAL A 57 -17.60 -13.83 -28.97
CA VAL A 57 -18.44 -13.30 -27.90
C VAL A 57 -19.82 -13.92 -28.02
N SER A 58 -20.34 -14.47 -26.92
CA SER A 58 -21.66 -15.08 -26.93
C SER A 58 -22.71 -14.04 -27.37
N PRO A 59 -23.72 -14.39 -28.18
CA PRO A 59 -24.74 -13.45 -28.64
C PRO A 59 -25.50 -12.73 -27.50
N TYR A 60 -25.46 -13.28 -26.30
CA TYR A 60 -26.13 -12.74 -25.10
C TYR A 60 -25.19 -11.96 -24.18
N PHE A 61 -23.91 -11.81 -24.53
CA PHE A 61 -22.94 -11.13 -23.67
C PHE A 61 -23.36 -9.69 -23.38
N ASP A 62 -23.67 -8.92 -24.43
CA ASP A 62 -24.08 -7.52 -24.30
C ASP A 62 -25.38 -7.39 -23.51
N GLN A 63 -26.33 -8.30 -23.71
CA GLN A 63 -27.59 -8.31 -22.97
C GLN A 63 -27.37 -8.61 -21.48
N LYS A 64 -26.57 -9.63 -21.16
CA LYS A 64 -26.22 -9.98 -19.77
C LYS A 64 -25.44 -8.86 -19.10
N MET A 65 -24.46 -8.28 -19.79
CA MET A 65 -23.68 -7.15 -19.31
C MET A 65 -24.60 -5.95 -19.02
N ALA A 66 -25.53 -5.62 -19.92
CA ALA A 66 -26.47 -4.53 -19.72
C ALA A 66 -27.43 -4.78 -18.54
N VAL A 67 -27.83 -6.03 -18.29
CA VAL A 67 -28.63 -6.40 -17.12
C VAL A 67 -27.83 -6.26 -15.84
N LEU A 68 -26.63 -6.85 -15.77
CA LEU A 68 -25.74 -6.75 -14.60
C LEU A 68 -25.40 -5.30 -14.26
N LEU A 69 -25.11 -4.48 -15.28
CA LEU A 69 -24.84 -3.05 -15.10
C LEU A 69 -26.04 -2.31 -14.47
N ARG A 70 -27.26 -2.66 -14.87
CA ARG A 70 -28.48 -2.05 -14.32
C ARG A 70 -28.76 -2.52 -12.90
N GLU A 71 -28.50 -3.78 -12.60
CA GLU A 71 -28.62 -4.35 -11.26
C GLU A 71 -27.67 -3.63 -10.29
N GLU A 72 -26.38 -3.52 -10.66
CA GLU A 72 -25.37 -2.75 -9.91
C GLU A 72 -25.74 -1.26 -9.76
N GLN A 73 -26.32 -0.64 -10.78
CA GLN A 73 -26.78 0.75 -10.71
C GLN A 73 -28.05 0.94 -9.85
N ALA A 74 -28.87 -0.11 -9.72
CA ALA A 74 -30.08 -0.16 -8.94
C ALA A 74 -29.82 -0.54 -7.47
N GLU A 75 -28.68 -1.16 -7.18
CA GLU A 75 -28.18 -1.29 -5.81
C GLU A 75 -28.15 0.09 -5.14
N PRO A 76 -28.46 0.16 -3.83
CA PRO A 76 -28.61 1.42 -3.12
C PRO A 76 -27.33 2.24 -3.28
N LYS A 77 -27.43 3.28 -4.10
CA LYS A 77 -26.33 4.18 -4.43
C LYS A 77 -25.66 4.61 -3.14
N LEU A 78 -24.41 4.17 -2.98
CA LEU A 78 -23.42 4.63 -2.02
C LEU A 78 -23.70 6.08 -1.58
N GLY A 79 -23.78 6.30 -0.27
CA GLY A 79 -24.21 7.57 0.33
C GLY A 79 -23.44 8.78 -0.21
N PHE A 80 -23.96 9.99 0.03
CA PHE A 80 -23.35 11.24 -0.49
C PHE A 80 -21.83 11.32 -0.30
N PHE A 81 -21.33 10.87 0.85
CA PHE A 81 -19.90 10.83 1.16
C PHE A 81 -19.11 9.90 0.22
N ALA A 82 -19.64 8.72 -0.08
CA ALA A 82 -18.99 7.79 -0.99
C ALA A 82 -18.99 8.30 -2.44
N ARG A 83 -20.06 8.98 -2.89
CA ARG A 83 -20.03 9.69 -4.19
C ARG A 83 -19.00 10.81 -4.26
N LEU A 84 -18.86 11.59 -3.18
CA LEU A 84 -17.87 12.66 -3.11
C LEU A 84 -16.44 12.08 -3.16
N ARG A 85 -16.20 11.01 -2.40
CA ARG A 85 -14.92 10.29 -2.40
C ARG A 85 -14.59 9.73 -3.78
N ASP A 86 -15.54 9.08 -4.43
CA ASP A 86 -15.32 8.47 -5.74
C ASP A 86 -15.09 9.54 -6.82
N HIS A 87 -15.81 10.68 -6.77
CA HIS A 87 -15.50 11.82 -7.65
C HIS A 87 -14.10 12.41 -7.40
N LEU A 88 -13.66 12.50 -6.14
CA LEU A 88 -12.32 12.96 -5.81
C LEU A 88 -11.23 11.98 -6.31
N LEU A 89 -11.44 10.67 -6.16
CA LEU A 89 -10.47 9.67 -6.56
C LEU A 89 -10.40 9.49 -8.09
N PHE A 90 -11.54 9.33 -8.75
CA PHE A 90 -11.58 8.94 -10.16
C PHE A 90 -11.62 10.12 -11.13
N ASN A 91 -12.24 11.25 -10.77
CA ASN A 91 -12.36 12.41 -11.66
C ASN A 91 -11.29 13.48 -11.39
N THR A 92 -10.82 13.59 -10.14
CA THR A 92 -10.13 14.80 -9.64
C THR A 92 -8.61 14.57 -9.45
N GLY A 93 -8.13 13.33 -9.44
CA GLY A 93 -6.77 12.96 -9.01
C GLY A 93 -5.58 13.50 -9.82
N ARG A 94 -5.75 13.88 -11.10
CA ARG A 94 -4.65 14.48 -11.90
C ARG A 94 -4.71 16.01 -12.01
N GLN A 95 -5.91 16.59 -11.98
CA GLN A 95 -6.13 18.00 -12.30
C GLN A 95 -5.94 18.92 -11.09
N PHE A 96 -6.17 18.40 -9.88
CA PHE A 96 -6.14 19.18 -8.65
C PHE A 96 -4.86 18.99 -7.84
N ARG A 97 -3.88 18.20 -8.29
CA ARG A 97 -2.56 18.12 -7.64
C ARG A 97 -1.92 19.49 -7.40
N PRO A 98 -1.93 20.46 -8.36
CA PRO A 98 -1.37 21.79 -8.11
C PRO A 98 -2.23 22.61 -7.15
N ALA A 99 -3.56 22.48 -7.20
CA ALA A 99 -4.47 23.21 -6.31
C ALA A 99 -4.39 22.69 -4.86
N VAL A 100 -4.28 21.38 -4.67
CA VAL A 100 -4.06 20.75 -3.36
C VAL A 100 -2.70 21.12 -2.81
N ALA A 101 -1.64 21.10 -3.62
CA ALA A 101 -0.31 21.57 -3.20
C ALA A 101 -0.32 23.06 -2.80
N GLY A 102 -1.03 23.90 -3.58
CA GLY A 102 -1.21 25.32 -3.27
C GLY A 102 -2.01 25.56 -1.99
N ALA A 103 -3.09 24.80 -1.77
CA ALA A 103 -3.88 24.86 -0.54
C ALA A 103 -3.06 24.39 0.67
N LEU A 104 -2.30 23.30 0.55
CA LEU A 104 -1.39 22.83 1.61
C LEU A 104 -0.30 23.86 1.93
N ALA A 105 0.25 24.52 0.91
CA ALA A 105 1.21 25.62 1.10
C ALA A 105 0.57 26.81 1.81
N LEU A 106 -0.66 27.20 1.44
CA LEU A 106 -1.40 28.26 2.13
C LEU A 106 -1.72 27.90 3.59
N VAL A 107 -2.12 26.65 3.86
CA VAL A 107 -2.34 26.14 5.22
C VAL A 107 -1.04 26.11 6.01
N LEU A 108 0.10 25.75 5.40
CA LEU A 108 1.41 25.82 6.05
C LEU A 108 1.87 27.25 6.30
N ILE A 109 1.50 28.22 5.45
CA ILE A 109 1.83 29.64 5.65
C ILE A 109 0.96 30.24 6.75
N LEU A 110 -0.35 29.97 6.75
CA LEU A 110 -1.29 30.48 7.75
C LEU A 110 -1.14 29.76 9.10
N GLY A 111 -0.94 28.45 9.08
CA GLY A 111 -0.66 27.62 10.24
C GLY A 111 0.76 27.84 10.76
N GLY A 112 1.78 27.79 9.91
CA GLY A 112 3.19 28.02 10.28
C GLY A 112 3.48 29.45 10.75
N GLY A 113 2.75 30.44 10.24
CA GLY A 113 2.87 31.84 10.66
C GLY A 113 2.49 32.08 12.13
N SER A 114 1.43 31.43 12.62
CA SER A 114 1.00 31.55 14.02
C SER A 114 1.91 30.79 14.99
N TYR A 115 2.51 29.66 14.57
CA TYR A 115 3.54 28.99 15.38
C TYR A 115 4.81 29.82 15.56
N SER A 116 5.19 30.66 14.59
CA SER A 116 6.39 31.51 14.73
C SER A 116 6.20 32.65 15.75
N SER A 117 4.98 33.18 15.87
CA SER A 117 4.64 34.22 16.86
C SER A 117 4.47 33.63 18.26
N MET A 118 4.03 32.36 18.37
CA MET A 118 3.95 31.64 19.65
C MET A 118 5.33 31.10 20.09
N MET A 119 6.21 30.68 19.16
CA MET A 119 7.56 30.20 19.49
C MET A 119 8.51 31.30 19.97
N LYS A 120 8.30 32.56 19.58
CA LYS A 120 9.08 33.69 20.12
C LYS A 120 8.71 34.10 21.55
N MET A 121 7.56 33.63 22.06
CA MET A 121 7.10 33.90 23.44
C MET A 121 7.29 32.70 24.39
N ASN A 122 7.45 31.48 23.85
CA ASN A 122 7.57 30.25 24.63
C ASN A 122 8.98 29.64 24.60
N GLN A 123 10.01 30.49 24.57
CA GLN A 123 11.35 30.07 24.94
C GLN A 123 11.38 29.83 26.46
N VAL A 124 10.86 28.67 26.86
CA VAL A 124 10.94 27.91 28.12
C VAL A 124 9.66 27.04 28.15
N SER A 125 9.78 25.77 27.73
CA SER A 125 9.10 24.57 28.30
C SER A 125 8.91 23.44 27.27
N THR A 126 9.58 22.32 27.55
CA THR A 126 9.30 20.90 27.21
C THR A 126 8.86 20.51 25.79
N PRO A 127 9.53 19.54 25.14
CA PRO A 127 9.14 19.04 23.82
C PRO A 127 7.77 18.35 23.89
N GLN A 128 6.78 18.90 23.17
CA GLN A 128 5.50 18.22 22.97
C GLN A 128 5.71 17.02 22.04
N VAL A 129 5.35 15.86 22.59
CA VAL A 129 5.31 14.55 21.95
C VAL A 129 4.30 14.63 20.80
N SER A 130 4.76 14.39 19.57
CA SER A 130 3.92 14.28 18.37
C SER A 130 2.83 13.22 18.59
N ALA A 131 1.62 13.42 18.04
CA ALA A 131 0.52 12.46 18.10
C ALA A 131 0.91 11.05 17.61
N THR A 132 1.89 10.96 16.71
CA THR A 132 2.47 9.68 16.27
C THR A 132 3.33 9.01 17.34
N VAL A 133 3.97 9.77 18.21
CA VAL A 133 4.78 9.24 19.33
C VAL A 133 3.88 8.88 20.51
N GLU A 134 2.78 9.60 20.72
CA GLU A 134 1.74 9.18 21.67
C GLU A 134 1.06 7.88 21.21
N ASP A 135 0.76 7.75 19.92
CA ASP A 135 0.22 6.52 19.34
C ASP A 135 1.20 5.34 19.45
N LEU A 136 2.50 5.57 19.17
CA LEU A 136 3.54 4.56 19.39
C LEU A 136 3.72 4.22 20.88
N GLN A 137 3.57 5.17 21.80
CA GLN A 137 3.60 4.91 23.24
C GLN A 137 2.37 4.12 23.71
N ILE A 138 1.20 4.33 23.11
CA ILE A 138 0.00 3.54 23.42
C ILE A 138 0.19 2.10 22.93
N LEU A 139 0.74 1.91 21.71
CA LEU A 139 1.08 0.59 21.18
C LEU A 139 2.12 -0.14 22.03
N ASP A 140 3.17 0.55 22.48
CA ASP A 140 4.23 -0.01 23.32
C ASP A 140 3.68 -0.45 24.70
N LYS A 141 2.85 0.38 25.32
CA LYS A 141 2.17 0.03 26.58
C LYS A 141 1.26 -1.19 26.42
N ASN A 142 0.48 -1.29 25.35
CA ASN A 142 -0.37 -2.45 25.11
C ASN A 142 0.45 -3.74 24.94
N ALA A 143 1.60 -3.69 24.25
CA ALA A 143 2.49 -4.83 24.10
C ALA A 143 3.05 -5.31 25.46
N THR A 144 3.49 -4.38 26.31
CA THR A 144 3.95 -4.73 27.67
C THR A 144 2.84 -5.32 28.55
N THR A 145 1.59 -4.87 28.36
CA THR A 145 0.44 -5.39 29.11
C THR A 145 0.13 -6.83 28.70
N ILE A 146 0.23 -7.16 27.41
CA ILE A 146 0.05 -8.52 26.89
C ILE A 146 1.13 -9.47 27.44
N GLN A 147 2.38 -9.01 27.52
CA GLN A 147 3.47 -9.81 28.12
C GLN A 147 3.26 -10.06 29.62
N GLN A 148 2.74 -9.09 30.37
CA GLN A 148 2.42 -9.28 31.78
C GLN A 148 1.27 -10.27 31.98
N MET A 149 0.25 -10.24 31.11
CA MET A 149 -0.83 -11.23 31.17
C MET A 149 -0.35 -12.64 30.85
N ASP A 150 0.56 -12.80 29.88
CA ASP A 150 1.18 -14.10 29.57
C ASP A 150 2.01 -14.62 30.75
N GLN A 151 2.73 -13.74 31.44
CA GLN A 151 3.48 -14.09 32.65
C GLN A 151 2.57 -14.54 33.80
N PHE A 152 1.45 -13.86 34.06
CA PHE A 152 0.48 -14.31 35.07
C PHE A 152 -0.18 -15.65 34.70
N LEU A 153 -0.47 -15.88 33.41
CA LEU A 153 -1.02 -17.15 32.94
C LEU A 153 -0.01 -18.29 33.06
N GLN A 154 1.28 -18.03 32.84
CA GLN A 154 2.35 -19.01 33.05
C GLN A 154 2.63 -19.27 34.54
N ASP A 155 2.49 -18.26 35.40
CA ASP A 155 2.66 -18.40 36.84
C ASP A 155 1.50 -19.19 37.48
N ASP A 156 0.26 -19.03 36.98
CA ASP A 156 -0.90 -19.83 37.42
C ASP A 156 -0.76 -21.32 37.04
N ASP A 157 -0.21 -21.64 35.86
CA ASP A 157 0.05 -23.03 35.43
C ASP A 157 1.23 -23.68 36.20
N SER A 158 2.07 -22.87 36.86
CA SER A 158 3.21 -23.35 37.66
C SER A 158 2.88 -23.63 39.13
N SER A 159 1.68 -23.26 39.59
CA SER A 159 1.31 -23.28 41.01
C SER A 159 0.43 -24.48 41.44
N ASP A 160 0.06 -25.37 40.51
CA ASP A 160 -0.82 -26.52 40.79
C ASP A 160 -0.10 -27.88 40.85
N ASP A 161 1.23 -27.90 41.01
CA ASP A 161 2.03 -29.14 41.11
C ASP A 161 2.80 -29.24 42.44
N LYS A 162 2.12 -28.93 43.57
CA LYS A 162 2.62 -29.29 44.90
C LYS A 162 1.50 -29.68 45.86
N ALA A 163 0.97 -30.88 45.67
CA ALA A 163 0.17 -31.57 46.68
C ALA A 163 1.02 -31.86 47.94
N PRO A 164 0.53 -31.57 49.17
CA PRO A 164 1.24 -31.94 50.38
C PRO A 164 0.96 -33.40 50.76
N SER A 165 2.05 -34.13 51.01
CA SER A 165 2.11 -35.41 51.74
C SER A 165 1.88 -35.24 53.23
#